data_AF-I3VR39-F1
#
_entry.id   AF-I3VR39-F1
#
_cell.length_a   1.000
_cell.length_b   1.000
_cell.length_c   1.000
_cell.angle_alpha   90.00
_cell.angle_beta   90.00
_cell.angle_gamma   90.00
#
_symmetry.space_group_name_H-M   'P 1'
#
loop_
_entity.id
_entity.type
_entity.pdbx_description
1 polymer ?
#
loop_
_entity_poly.entity_id
_entity_poly.type
_entity_poly.pdbx_seq_one_letter_code
_entity_poly.pdbx_strand_id
1 'polypeptide(L)'
;FGSLLGICLIMQIITGLFLSMHYTSDTETAFSSVSHICRDVNYGWLIRYLHANGASMFFICLFLHIGRGIYYGSYMKIETW
;
A
#
# COMPACT_ATOMS: atom_id res chain seq x y z
N PHE A 1 10.17 11.77 -4.52
CA PHE A 1 9.08 10.77 -4.67
C PHE A 1 9.59 9.34 -4.86
N GLY A 2 10.64 9.06 -5.64
CA GLY A 2 11.17 7.69 -5.79
C GLY A 2 11.51 6.96 -4.47
N SER A 3 12.22 7.61 -3.54
CA SER A 3 12.48 7.03 -2.21
C SER A 3 11.20 6.81 -1.38
N LEU A 4 10.24 7.74 -1.46
CA LEU A 4 8.93 7.60 -0.81
C LEU A 4 8.13 6.45 -1.41
N LEU A 5 8.20 6.21 -2.73
CA LEU A 5 7.60 5.04 -3.38
C LEU A 5 8.23 3.74 -2.86
N GLY A 6 9.56 3.71 -2.68
CA GLY A 6 10.25 2.58 -2.06
C GLY A 6 9.77 2.32 -0.62
N ILE A 7 9.62 3.37 0.19
CA ILE A 7 9.07 3.26 1.56
C ILE A 7 7.62 2.78 1.52
N CYS A 8 6.78 3.33 0.63
CA CYS A 8 5.39 2.90 0.47
C CYS A 8 5.33 1.42 0.09
N LEU A 9 6.19 0.96 -0.82
CA LEU A 9 6.24 -0.44 -1.22
C LEU A 9 6.59 -1.37 -0.05
N ILE A 10 7.67 -1.06 0.69
CA ILE A 10 8.08 -1.85 1.86
C ILE A 10 6.97 -1.88 2.91
N MET A 11 6.36 -0.72 3.19
CA MET A 11 5.27 -0.63 4.16
C MET A 11 4.04 -1.43 3.72
N GLN A 12 3.65 -1.39 2.43
CA GLN A 12 2.53 -2.17 1.90
C GLN A 12 2.81 -3.68 1.96
N ILE A 13 4.05 -4.12 1.65
CA ILE A 13 4.44 -5.53 1.75
C ILE A 13 4.35 -6.02 3.19
N ILE A 14 4.94 -5.28 4.13
CA ILE A 14 4.93 -5.66 5.55
C ILE A 14 3.49 -5.71 6.07
N THR A 15 2.73 -4.62 5.94
CA THR A 15 1.34 -4.58 6.42
C THR A 15 0.46 -5.62 5.73
N GLY A 16 0.62 -5.82 4.42
CA GLY A 16 -0.12 -6.82 3.64
C GLY A 16 0.19 -8.26 4.10
N LEU A 17 1.46 -8.55 4.40
CA LEU A 17 1.86 -9.85 4.94
C LEU A 17 1.16 -10.14 6.27
N PHE A 18 1.18 -9.18 7.21
CA PHE A 18 0.50 -9.33 8.50
C PHE A 18 -1.02 -9.46 8.36
N LEU A 19 -1.64 -8.73 7.42
CA LEU A 19 -3.07 -8.88 7.15
C LEU A 19 -3.39 -10.26 6.56
N SER A 20 -2.55 -10.76 5.66
CA SER A 20 -2.75 -12.05 5.00
C SER A 20 -2.72 -13.24 5.97
N MET A 21 -1.97 -13.13 7.08
CA MET A 21 -1.94 -14.15 8.13
C MET A 21 -3.29 -14.32 8.85
N HIS A 22 -4.20 -13.35 8.76
CA HIS A 22 -5.49 -13.35 9.46
C HIS A 22 -6.69 -13.26 8.51
N TYR A 23 -6.47 -13.07 7.21
CA TYR A 23 -7.51 -12.95 6.19
C TYR A 23 -7.90 -14.33 5.65
N THR A 24 -9.19 -14.52 5.36
CA THR A 24 -9.70 -15.71 4.67
C THR A 24 -10.35 -15.30 3.36
N SER A 25 -9.99 -15.95 2.25
CA SER A 25 -10.42 -15.59 0.90
C SER A 25 -11.76 -16.18 0.48
N ASP A 26 -12.39 -16.99 1.32
CA ASP A 26 -13.69 -17.59 1.06
C ASP A 26 -14.81 -16.53 1.14
N THR A 27 -15.77 -16.56 0.20
CA THR A 27 -16.78 -15.50 0.08
C THR A 27 -17.72 -15.41 1.28
N GLU A 28 -17.95 -16.49 2.01
CA GLU A 28 -18.80 -16.49 3.21
C GLU A 28 -18.08 -15.85 4.40
N THR A 29 -16.75 -15.89 4.44
CA THR A 29 -15.94 -15.47 5.59
C THR A 29 -15.01 -14.28 5.33
N ALA A 30 -14.87 -13.81 4.08
CA ALA A 30 -13.96 -12.72 3.73
C ALA A 30 -14.24 -11.43 4.53
N PHE A 31 -15.50 -10.99 4.58
CA PHE A 31 -15.86 -9.78 5.32
C PHE A 31 -15.69 -9.93 6.84
N SER A 32 -16.10 -11.07 7.39
CA SER A 32 -15.99 -11.32 8.83
C SER A 32 -14.53 -11.44 9.27
N SER A 33 -13.65 -12.02 8.45
CA SER A 33 -12.21 -12.08 8.74
C SER A 33 -11.56 -10.69 8.82
N VAL A 34 -11.94 -9.74 7.95
CA VAL A 34 -11.48 -8.34 8.04
C VAL A 34 -12.02 -7.63 9.29
N SER A 35 -13.28 -7.90 9.67
CA SER A 35 -13.84 -7.41 10.93
C SER A 35 -13.07 -7.95 12.13
N HIS A 36 -12.75 -9.25 12.14
CA HIS A 36 -11.96 -9.91 13.17
C HIS A 36 -10.56 -9.29 13.27
N ILE A 37 -9.87 -9.03 12.15
CA ILE A 37 -8.60 -8.28 12.14
C ILE A 37 -8.73 -6.94 12.86
N CYS A 38 -9.80 -6.18 12.60
CA CYS A 38 -9.93 -4.85 13.18
C CYS A 38 -10.30 -4.87 14.67
N ARG A 39 -11.03 -5.88 15.14
CA ARG A 39 -11.62 -5.89 16.48
C ARG A 39 -10.85 -6.74 17.47
N ASP A 40 -10.32 -7.87 17.02
CA ASP A 40 -9.86 -8.95 17.89
C ASP A 40 -8.36 -9.24 17.76
N VAL A 41 -7.72 -8.83 16.65
CA VAL A 41 -6.26 -8.91 16.49
C VAL A 41 -5.59 -7.70 17.14
N ASN A 42 -4.57 -7.95 17.97
CA ASN A 42 -3.78 -6.89 18.61
C ASN A 42 -3.21 -5.91 17.58
N TYR A 43 -3.55 -4.63 17.69
CA TYR A 43 -3.21 -3.56 16.72
C TYR A 43 -3.69 -3.82 15.28
N GLY A 44 -4.57 -4.79 15.04
CA GLY A 44 -5.00 -5.14 13.69
C GLY A 44 -5.77 -4.01 13.00
N TRP A 45 -6.53 -3.20 13.74
CA TRP A 45 -7.15 -1.97 13.20
C TRP A 45 -6.11 -1.00 12.63
N LEU A 46 -5.00 -0.79 13.36
CA LEU A 46 -3.95 0.13 12.96
C LEU A 46 -3.27 -0.38 11.68
N ILE A 47 -2.91 -1.67 11.64
CA ILE A 47 -2.29 -2.30 10.47
C ILE A 47 -3.22 -2.23 9.25
N ARG A 48 -4.51 -2.52 9.43
CA ARG A 48 -5.52 -2.47 8.38
C ARG A 48 -5.68 -1.07 7.79
N TYR A 49 -5.77 -0.05 8.64
CA TYR A 49 -5.87 1.33 8.17
C TYR A 49 -4.56 1.88 7.62
N LEU A 50 -3.41 1.40 8.11
CA LEU A 50 -2.10 1.75 7.54
C LEU A 50 -1.97 1.20 6.12
N HIS A 51 -2.36 -0.05 5.88
CA HIS A 51 -2.37 -0.65 4.55
C HIS A 51 -3.33 0.05 3.57
N ALA A 52 -4.53 0.41 4.05
CA ALA A 52 -5.54 1.08 3.24
C ALA A 52 -5.15 2.52 2.87
N ASN A 53 -4.74 3.34 3.85
CA ASN A 53 -4.30 4.71 3.59
C ASN A 53 -2.92 4.74 2.90
N GLY A 54 -2.08 3.74 3.18
CA GLY A 54 -0.81 3.51 2.51
C GLY A 54 -0.94 3.36 1.00
N ALA A 55 -1.98 2.68 0.54
CA ALA A 55 -2.30 2.62 -0.89
C ALA A 55 -2.59 4.01 -1.48
N SER A 56 -3.35 4.85 -0.78
CA SER A 56 -3.61 6.24 -1.24
C SER A 56 -2.33 7.06 -1.30
N MET A 57 -1.47 6.96 -0.27
CA MET A 57 -0.17 7.63 -0.26
C MET A 57 0.75 7.14 -1.39
N PHE A 58 0.68 5.85 -1.73
CA PHE A 58 1.40 5.27 -2.86
C PHE A 58 1.00 5.97 -4.15
N PHE A 59 -0.30 6.11 -4.43
CA PHE A 59 -0.80 6.78 -5.64
C PHE A 59 -0.46 8.27 -5.68
N ILE A 60 -0.54 8.97 -4.54
CA ILE A 60 -0.08 10.37 -4.44
C ILE A 60 1.40 10.46 -4.83
N CYS A 61 2.25 9.59 -4.26
CA CYS A 61 3.67 9.56 -4.59
C CYS A 61 3.93 9.21 -6.05
N LEU A 62 3.15 8.29 -6.62
CA LEU A 62 3.27 7.84 -8.00
C LEU A 62 2.95 8.99 -8.97
N PHE A 63 1.81 9.65 -8.82
CA PHE A 63 1.41 10.75 -9.69
C PHE A 63 2.37 11.93 -9.58
N LEU A 64 2.83 12.28 -8.37
CA LEU A 64 3.85 13.32 -8.19
C LEU A 64 5.20 12.91 -8.79
N HIS A 65 5.57 11.63 -8.72
CA HIS A 65 6.80 11.12 -9.33
C HIS A 65 6.77 11.22 -10.86
N ILE A 66 5.67 10.79 -11.48
CA ILE A 66 5.44 10.89 -12.92
C ILE A 66 5.39 12.36 -13.36
N GLY A 67 4.60 13.19 -12.67
CA GLY A 67 4.45 14.61 -12.98
C GLY A 67 5.78 15.37 -12.93
N ARG A 68 6.61 15.09 -11.93
CA ARG A 68 8.00 15.59 -11.86
C ARG A 68 8.81 15.14 -13.08
N GLY A 69 8.65 13.90 -13.53
CA GLY A 69 9.39 13.36 -14.66
C GLY A 69 9.02 13.99 -15.99
N ILE A 70 7.73 14.31 -16.19
CA ILE A 70 7.24 15.07 -17.34
C ILE A 70 7.77 16.51 -17.28
N TYR A 71 7.57 17.20 -16.15
CA TYR A 71 7.92 18.61 -16.01
C TYR A 71 9.40 18.92 -16.25
N TYR A 72 10.30 18.03 -15.80
CA TYR A 72 11.75 18.20 -15.96
C TYR A 72 12.35 17.40 -17.12
N GLY A 73 11.55 16.83 -18.03
CA GLY A 73 12.06 16.06 -19.16
C GLY A 73 12.83 14.78 -18.77
N SER A 74 12.58 14.23 -17.58
CA SER A 74 13.26 13.01 -17.12
C SER A 74 12.91 11.78 -17.96
N TYR A 75 11.82 11.84 -18.74
CA TYR A 75 11.42 10.81 -19.71
C TYR A 75 12.44 10.58 -20.82
N MET A 76 13.41 11.49 -21.00
CA MET A 76 14.53 11.30 -21.95
C MET A 76 15.46 10.15 -21.54
N LYS A 77 15.42 9.70 -20.28
CA LYS A 77 16.15 8.51 -19.80
C LYS A 77 15.32 7.25 -20.08
N ILE A 78 15.26 6.86 -21.35
CA ILE A 78 14.32 5.86 -21.89
C ILE A 78 14.30 4.55 -21.08
N GLU A 79 15.44 4.01 -20.66
CA GLU A 79 15.48 2.76 -19.88
C GLU A 79 14.92 2.90 -18.45
N THR A 80 14.94 4.12 -17.88
CA THR A 80 14.46 4.39 -16.52
C THR A 80 13.02 4.89 -16.50
N TRP A 81 12.56 5.51 -17.59
CA TRP A 81 11.24 6.10 -17.72
C TRP A 81 10.19 5.05 -18.11
#